data_AF-A0A822GM88-F1
#
_entry.id   AF-A0A822GM88-F1
#
_cell.length_a   1.000
_cell.length_b   1.000
_cell.length_c   1.000
_cell.angle_alpha   90.00
_cell.angle_beta   90.00
_cell.angle_gamma   90.00
#
_symmetry.space_group_name_H-M   'P 1'
#
loop_
_entity.id
_entity.type
_entity.pdbx_description
1 polymer ?
#
loop_
_entity_poly.entity_id
_entity_poly.type
_entity_poly.pdbx_seq_one_letter_code
_entity_poly.pdbx_strand_id
1 'polypeptide(L)'
;MEVSSHGLTVDRVYGCDFSVAIFTNLTQDHLGFHKTMDNYLKAKLLLFSEYLSKSLSPKAIINHDDPSYEQFINVCPSNAQVYTYGLSKKN
;
A
#
# COMPACT_ATOMS: atom_id res chain seq x y z
N MET A 1 9.05 -6.87 6.69
CA MET A 1 9.92 -5.74 6.35
C MET A 1 9.07 -4.48 6.36
N GLU A 2 9.50 -3.43 7.03
CA GLU A 2 8.83 -2.12 6.92
C GLU A 2 9.29 -1.43 5.64
N VAL A 3 8.34 -0.87 4.89
CA VAL A 3 8.60 -0.22 3.60
C VAL A 3 8.11 1.22 3.69
N SER A 4 9.06 2.15 3.82
CA SER A 4 8.75 3.59 3.90
C SER A 4 8.31 4.14 2.53
N SER A 5 7.47 5.18 2.53
CA SER A 5 7.09 5.88 1.30
C SER A 5 8.29 6.49 0.58
N HIS A 6 9.27 7.02 1.33
CA HIS A 6 10.53 7.50 0.77
C HIS A 6 11.28 6.37 0.05
N GLY A 7 11.35 5.19 0.67
CA GLY A 7 12.00 4.02 0.08
C GLY A 7 11.36 3.56 -1.23
N LEU A 8 10.02 3.66 -1.33
CA LEU A 8 9.29 3.40 -2.58
C LEU A 8 9.55 4.48 -3.63
N THR A 9 9.56 5.76 -3.25
CA THR A 9 9.77 6.87 -4.20
C THR A 9 11.18 6.91 -4.79
N VAL A 10 12.19 6.43 -4.05
CA VAL A 10 13.60 6.45 -4.49
C VAL A 10 14.16 5.05 -4.71
N ASP A 11 13.28 4.07 -4.97
CA ASP A 11 13.63 2.71 -5.39
C ASP A 11 14.60 1.96 -4.44
N ARG A 12 14.57 2.25 -3.14
CA ARG A 12 15.42 1.54 -2.16
C ARG A 12 15.09 0.06 -2.03
N VAL A 13 13.86 -0.31 -2.37
CA VAL A 13 13.36 -1.70 -2.34
C VAL A 13 13.32 -2.31 -3.75
N TYR A 14 13.99 -1.70 -4.72
CA TYR A 14 14.12 -2.27 -6.06
C TYR A 14 14.76 -3.67 -6.00
N GLY A 15 14.21 -4.59 -6.77
CA GLY A 15 14.61 -6.00 -6.77
C GLY A 15 14.07 -6.82 -5.58
N CYS A 16 13.35 -6.21 -4.63
CA CYS A 16 12.61 -6.98 -3.64
C CYS A 16 11.27 -7.43 -4.22
N ASP A 17 11.07 -8.75 -4.27
CA ASP A 17 9.80 -9.36 -4.64
C ASP A 17 8.94 -9.59 -3.39
N PHE A 18 7.82 -8.88 -3.30
CA PHE A 18 6.93 -8.98 -2.14
C PHE A 18 5.81 -9.98 -2.44
N SER A 19 5.75 -11.07 -1.67
CA SER A 19 4.62 -12.01 -1.76
C SER A 19 3.37 -11.51 -1.03
N VAL A 20 3.54 -10.64 -0.03
CA VAL A 20 2.47 -10.09 0.81
C VAL A 20 2.73 -8.61 1.05
N ALA A 21 1.72 -7.77 0.88
CA ALA A 21 1.73 -6.35 1.26
C ALA A 21 0.60 -6.06 2.25
N ILE A 22 0.89 -5.23 3.26
CA ILE A 22 -0.05 -4.89 4.32
C ILE A 22 -0.17 -3.37 4.42
N PHE A 23 -1.40 -2.87 4.34
CA PHE A 23 -1.74 -1.46 4.52
C PHE A 23 -2.46 -1.27 5.85
N THR A 24 -1.90 -0.42 6.71
CA THR A 24 -2.40 -0.20 8.05
C THR A 24 -3.24 1.06 8.20
N ASN A 25 -2.72 2.21 7.78
CA ASN A 25 -3.41 3.50 7.76
C ASN A 25 -2.57 4.53 6.99
N LEU A 26 -3.20 5.64 6.63
CA LEU A 26 -2.57 6.81 6.03
C LEU A 26 -3.07 8.09 6.71
N THR A 27 -2.21 8.69 7.52
CA THR A 27 -2.43 10.01 8.13
C THR A 27 -1.36 10.99 7.66
N GLN A 28 -1.54 12.29 7.95
CA GLN A 28 -0.58 13.31 7.52
C GLN A 28 0.79 13.10 8.15
N ASP A 29 1.77 12.78 7.30
CA ASP A 29 3.18 12.63 7.65
C ASP A 29 4.05 12.95 6.42
N HIS A 30 5.34 13.25 6.61
CA HIS A 30 6.34 13.37 5.55
C HIS A 30 6.03 14.38 4.42
N LEU A 31 5.16 15.38 4.66
CA LEU A 31 4.80 16.38 3.64
C LEU A 31 5.96 17.30 3.22
N GLY A 32 7.00 17.44 4.05
CA GLY A 32 8.23 18.14 3.64
C GLY A 32 8.91 17.51 2.41
N PHE A 33 8.75 16.19 2.23
CA PHE A 33 9.25 15.46 1.07
C PHE A 33 8.18 15.30 -0.02
N HIS A 34 7.00 14.78 0.36
CA HIS A 34 5.94 14.45 -0.61
C HIS A 34 5.18 15.67 -1.13
N LYS A 35 5.28 16.82 -0.46
CA LYS A 35 4.61 18.10 -0.76
C LYS A 35 3.08 18.08 -0.57
N THR A 36 2.40 17.00 -0.95
CA THR A 36 0.94 16.83 -0.82
C THR A 36 0.57 15.44 -0.28
N MET A 37 -0.61 15.32 0.32
CA MET A 37 -1.17 14.03 0.75
C MET A 37 -1.38 13.07 -0.41
N ASP A 38 -1.80 13.58 -1.57
CA ASP A 38 -1.97 12.77 -2.79
C ASP A 38 -0.66 12.14 -3.25
N ASN A 39 0.44 12.88 -3.20
CA ASN A 39 1.76 12.35 -3.56
C ASN A 39 2.21 11.30 -2.54
N TYR A 40 1.94 11.53 -1.25
CA TYR A 40 2.26 10.56 -0.20
C TYR A 40 1.45 9.26 -0.36
N LEU A 41 0.15 9.36 -0.66
CA LEU A 41 -0.72 8.23 -1.00
C LEU A 41 -0.15 7.47 -2.21
N LYS A 42 0.08 8.16 -3.33
CA LYS A 42 0.64 7.58 -4.56
C LYS A 42 1.95 6.83 -4.29
N ALA A 43 2.83 7.40 -3.48
CA ALA A 43 4.07 6.75 -3.10
C ALA A 43 3.85 5.41 -2.37
N LYS A 44 2.88 5.32 -1.45
CA LYS A 44 2.56 4.06 -0.78
C LYS A 44 1.84 3.05 -1.69
N LEU A 45 1.02 3.53 -2.63
CA LEU A 45 0.32 2.66 -3.58
C LEU A 45 1.30 1.84 -4.45
N LEU A 46 2.51 2.35 -4.70
CA LEU A 46 3.56 1.63 -5.45
C LEU A 46 3.83 0.23 -4.90
N LEU A 47 3.80 0.05 -3.57
CA LEU A 47 3.99 -1.26 -2.96
C LEU A 47 2.96 -2.28 -3.46
N PHE A 48 1.72 -1.85 -3.66
CA PHE A 48 0.61 -2.69 -4.09
C PHE A 48 0.52 -2.80 -5.60
N SER A 49 0.75 -1.72 -6.35
CA SER A 49 0.63 -1.72 -7.81
C SER A 49 1.82 -2.34 -8.54
N GLU A 50 3.05 -2.05 -8.08
CA GLU A 50 4.27 -2.41 -8.82
C GLU A 50 5.07 -3.52 -8.13
N TYR A 51 5.25 -3.42 -6.82
CA TYR A 51 6.15 -4.35 -6.12
C TYR A 51 5.45 -5.68 -5.81
N LEU A 52 4.18 -5.63 -5.39
CA LEU A 52 3.37 -6.82 -5.14
C LEU A 52 3.02 -7.58 -6.44
N SER A 53 2.90 -6.89 -7.59
CA SER A 53 2.55 -7.51 -8.87
C SER A 53 3.63 -8.46 -9.41
N LYS A 54 4.85 -8.39 -8.88
CA LYS A 54 5.96 -9.30 -9.22
C LYS A 54 5.78 -10.70 -8.62
N SER A 55 4.92 -10.85 -7.61
CA SER A 55 4.63 -12.15 -7.01
C SER A 55 3.70 -12.98 -7.90
N LEU A 56 4.01 -14.27 -8.04
CA LEU A 56 3.12 -15.23 -8.70
C LEU A 56 1.82 -15.48 -7.91
N SER A 57 1.82 -15.26 -6.60
CA SER A 57 0.65 -15.46 -5.72
C SER A 57 0.49 -14.32 -4.70
N PRO A 58 0.23 -13.09 -5.17
CA PRO A 58 0.23 -11.90 -4.34
C PRO A 58 -0.93 -11.91 -3.33
N LYS A 59 -0.65 -11.42 -2.12
CA LYS A 59 -1.66 -11.20 -1.07
C LYS A 59 -1.61 -9.75 -0.61
N ALA A 60 -2.75 -9.09 -0.64
CA ALA A 60 -2.91 -7.74 -0.10
C ALA A 60 -3.77 -7.81 1.16
N ILE A 61 -3.31 -7.22 2.26
CA ILE A 61 -4.05 -7.11 3.51
C ILE A 61 -4.28 -5.62 3.77
N ILE A 62 -5.53 -5.18 3.76
CA ILE A 62 -5.89 -3.76 3.71
C ILE A 62 -6.81 -3.43 4.89
N ASN A 63 -6.46 -2.40 5.65
CA ASN A 63 -7.35 -1.86 6.68
C ASN A 63 -8.54 -1.13 6.04
N HIS A 64 -9.76 -1.63 6.23
CA HIS A 64 -10.99 -1.01 5.74
C HIS A 64 -11.43 0.21 6.57
N ASP A 65 -10.89 0.38 7.79
CA ASP A 65 -11.22 1.53 8.64
C ASP A 65 -10.59 2.83 8.10
N ASP A 66 -9.60 2.74 7.21
CA ASP A 66 -8.92 3.90 6.67
C ASP A 66 -9.66 4.45 5.43
N PRO A 67 -9.90 5.77 5.32
CA PRO A 67 -10.60 6.36 4.17
C PRO A 67 -9.93 6.12 2.81
N SER A 68 -8.64 5.77 2.80
CA SER A 68 -7.91 5.46 1.56
C SER A 68 -7.98 3.99 1.12
N TYR A 69 -8.74 3.14 1.85
CA TYR A 69 -8.78 1.70 1.60
C TYR A 69 -9.16 1.34 0.14
N GLU A 70 -10.10 2.06 -0.47
CA GLU A 70 -10.55 1.80 -1.84
C GLU A 70 -9.41 2.01 -2.84
N GLN A 71 -8.60 3.05 -2.64
CA GLN A 71 -7.45 3.35 -3.48
C GLN A 71 -6.43 2.21 -3.43
N PHE A 72 -6.21 1.60 -2.26
CA PHE A 72 -5.34 0.43 -2.12
C PHE A 72 -5.92 -0.82 -2.79
N ILE A 73 -7.23 -1.07 -2.67
CA ILE A 73 -7.89 -2.19 -3.36
C ILE A 73 -7.78 -2.02 -4.88
N ASN A 74 -8.05 -0.82 -5.39
CA ASN A 74 -8.14 -0.54 -6.82
C ASN A 74 -6.81 -0.69 -7.57
N VAL A 75 -5.68 -0.54 -6.87
CA VAL A 75 -4.35 -0.71 -7.47
C VAL A 75 -3.78 -2.12 -7.31
N CYS A 76 -4.46 -3.00 -6.57
CA CYS A 76 -3.98 -4.37 -6.40
C CYS A 76 -3.94 -5.12 -7.75
N PRO A 77 -2.97 -6.02 -7.94
CA PRO A 77 -2.90 -6.86 -9.13
C PRO A 77 -4.17 -7.71 -9.28
N SER A 78 -4.61 -7.98 -10.51
CA SER A 78 -5.82 -8.76 -10.77
C SER A 78 -5.76 -10.21 -10.25
N ASN A 79 -4.56 -10.77 -10.11
CA ASN A 79 -4.30 -12.09 -9.54
C ASN A 79 -4.08 -12.07 -8.02
N ALA A 80 -4.20 -10.91 -7.36
CA ALA A 80 -3.98 -10.80 -5.92
C ALA A 80 -5.18 -11.30 -5.13
N GLN A 81 -4.91 -12.05 -4.06
CA GLN A 81 -5.89 -12.34 -3.02
C GLN A 81 -5.95 -11.14 -2.07
N VAL A 82 -7.10 -10.49 -2.01
CA VAL A 82 -7.31 -9.30 -1.16
C VAL A 82 -8.07 -9.69 0.10
N TYR A 83 -7.48 -9.38 1.25
CA TYR A 83 -8.06 -9.52 2.57
C TYR A 83 -8.25 -8.15 3.17
N THR A 84 -9.40 -7.92 3.80
CA THR A 84 -9.65 -6.70 4.56
C THR A 84 -9.79 -7.00 6.04
N TYR A 85 -9.37 -6.04 6.86
CA TYR A 85 -9.58 -6.08 8.30
C TYR A 85 -10.09 -4.73 8.80
N GLY A 86 -10.63 -4.71 10.01
CA GLY A 86 -10.89 -3.47 10.75
C GLY A 86 -11.56 -3.75 12.08
N LEU A 87 -11.58 -2.72 12.91
CA LEU A 87 -12.08 -2.72 14.28
C LEU A 87 -13.42 -1.99 14.39
N SER A 88 -13.78 -1.17 13.40
CA SER A 88 -15.11 -0.56 13.34
C SER A 88 -16.16 -1.66 13.13
N LYS A 89 -17.23 -1.64 13.92
CA LYS A 89 -18.35 -2.55 13.68
C LYS A 89 -18.94 -2.26 12.30
N LYS A 90 -19.09 -3.30 11.48
CA LYS A 90 -20.02 -3.26 10.34
C LYS A 90 -21.40 -2.87 10.90
N ASN A 91 -21.91 -1.71 10.51
CA ASN A 91 -23.33 -1.39 10.65
C ASN A 91 -24.15 -2.29 9.74
#